data_AF-A0A538APV1-F1
#
_entry.id   AF-A0A538APV1-F1
#
_cell.length_a   1.000
_cell.length_b   1.000
_cell.length_c   1.000
_cell.angle_alpha   90.00
_cell.angle_beta   90.00
_cell.angle_gamma   90.00
#
_symmetry.space_group_name_H-M   'P 1'
#
loop_
_entity.id
_entity.type
_entity.pdbx_description
1 polymer ?
#
loop_
_entity_poly.entity_id
_entity_poly.type
_entity_poly.pdbx_seq_one_letter_code
_entity_poly.pdbx_strand_id
1 'polypeptide(L)'
;MTTAEEFESDLIALGFRLTQDRGTGIIQYARQVSDWLTYWVHWNVNEQHVLFTWEHAIGEYMSANGLQIGANEELNQFLFPKYDARGPQDIAFVVQEMDRAEDMLHQVNLLAGTS
;
A
#
# COMPACT_ATOMS: atom_id res chain seq x y z
N MET A 1 -18.70 2.24 15.95
CA MET A 1 -18.39 1.33 14.84
C MET A 1 -18.74 2.08 13.58
N THR A 2 -17.77 2.27 12.69
CA THR A 2 -17.98 2.89 11.38
C THR A 2 -18.84 1.97 10.54
N THR A 3 -19.86 2.50 9.88
CA THR A 3 -20.68 1.70 8.95
C THR A 3 -19.88 1.38 7.69
N ALA A 4 -20.36 0.40 6.91
CA ALA A 4 -19.76 0.04 5.62
C ALA A 4 -19.75 1.23 4.64
N GLU A 5 -20.86 1.95 4.56
CA GLU A 5 -21.01 3.12 3.67
C GLU A 5 -20.11 4.28 4.10
N GLU A 6 -19.99 4.55 5.40
CA GLU A 6 -19.07 5.57 5.92
C GLU A 6 -17.61 5.20 5.61
N PHE A 7 -17.20 3.95 5.86
CA PHE A 7 -15.83 3.51 5.60
C PHE A 7 -15.46 3.59 4.12
N GLU A 8 -16.37 3.19 3.22
CA GLU A 8 -16.17 3.33 1.78
C GLU A 8 -16.06 4.80 1.36
N SER A 9 -16.96 5.65 1.85
CA SER A 9 -16.93 7.09 1.58
C SER A 9 -15.61 7.72 2.03
N ASP A 10 -15.12 7.33 3.22
CA ASP A 10 -13.86 7.82 3.77
C ASP A 10 -12.65 7.35 2.95
N LEU A 11 -12.63 6.09 2.49
CA LEU A 11 -11.58 5.60 1.56
C LEU A 11 -11.55 6.43 0.27
N ILE A 12 -12.72 6.70 -0.32
CA ILE A 12 -12.83 7.49 -1.55
C ILE A 12 -12.33 8.92 -1.30
N ALA A 13 -12.66 9.51 -0.16
CA ALA A 13 -12.19 10.84 0.26
C ALA A 13 -10.67 10.89 0.47
N LEU A 14 -10.06 9.81 0.95
CA LEU A 14 -8.60 9.65 1.01
C LEU A 14 -7.95 9.43 -0.37
N GLY A 15 -8.73 9.34 -1.45
CA GLY A 15 -8.21 9.18 -2.81
C GLY A 15 -8.09 7.74 -3.26
N PHE A 16 -8.53 6.76 -2.47
CA PHE A 16 -8.63 5.38 -2.94
C PHE A 16 -9.72 5.24 -4.01
N ARG A 17 -9.51 4.29 -4.91
CA ARG A 17 -10.42 3.95 -6.00
C ARG A 17 -10.65 2.45 -6.01
N LEU A 18 -11.90 2.07 -6.27
CA LEU A 18 -12.27 0.67 -6.42
C LEU A 18 -11.50 0.06 -7.61
N THR A 19 -10.73 -0.99 -7.35
CA THR A 19 -9.98 -1.71 -8.40
C THR A 19 -10.63 -3.05 -8.70
N GLN A 20 -11.20 -3.70 -7.68
CA GLN A 20 -11.83 -5.00 -7.85
C GLN A 20 -12.90 -5.24 -6.78
N ASP A 21 -14.07 -5.65 -7.24
CA ASP A 21 -15.10 -6.29 -6.44
C ASP A 21 -15.48 -7.61 -7.13
N ARG A 22 -15.23 -8.74 -6.46
CA ARG A 22 -15.56 -10.07 -7.01
C ARG A 22 -16.92 -10.60 -6.52
N GLY A 23 -17.65 -9.84 -5.71
CA GLY A 23 -18.88 -10.32 -5.05
C GLY A 23 -18.62 -11.43 -4.01
N THR A 24 -17.36 -11.65 -3.62
CA THR A 24 -16.95 -12.64 -2.61
C THR A 24 -16.90 -12.09 -1.20
N GLY A 25 -17.27 -10.82 -1.01
CA GLY A 25 -17.16 -10.09 0.26
C GLY A 25 -15.77 -9.50 0.53
N ILE A 26 -14.83 -9.60 -0.43
CA ILE A 26 -13.56 -8.87 -0.40
C ILE A 26 -13.58 -7.84 -1.52
N ILE A 27 -13.46 -6.57 -1.13
CA ILE A 27 -13.39 -5.43 -2.04
C ILE A 27 -11.98 -4.86 -1.98
N GLN A 28 -11.36 -4.64 -3.15
CA GLN A 28 -10.03 -4.07 -3.25
C GLN A 28 -10.11 -2.62 -3.73
N TYR A 29 -9.40 -1.78 -3.00
CA TYR A 29 -9.19 -0.38 -3.32
C TYR A 29 -7.71 -0.11 -3.48
N ALA A 30 -7.36 0.78 -4.41
CA ALA A 30 -5.99 1.24 -4.58
C ALA A 30 -5.93 2.76 -4.58
N ARG A 31 -4.82 3.30 -4.09
CA ARG A 31 -4.44 4.70 -4.22
C ARG A 31 -3.02 4.78 -4.74
N GLN A 32 -2.85 5.33 -5.92
CA GLN A 32 -1.53 5.68 -6.44
C GLN A 32 -1.06 6.99 -5.80
N VAL A 33 0.05 6.93 -5.08
CA VAL A 33 0.62 8.05 -4.30
C VAL A 33 1.70 8.78 -5.10
N SER A 34 2.43 8.05 -5.94
CA SER A 34 3.37 8.59 -6.93
C SER A 34 3.42 7.67 -8.15
N ASP A 35 4.26 7.99 -9.14
CA ASP A 35 4.52 7.11 -10.28
C ASP A 35 4.99 5.71 -9.85
N TRP A 36 5.57 5.59 -8.65
CA TRP A 36 6.21 4.37 -8.20
C TRP A 36 5.59 3.75 -6.95
N LEU A 37 4.67 4.42 -6.25
CA LEU A 37 4.11 3.94 -4.97
C LEU A 37 2.59 3.83 -5.04
N THR A 38 2.07 2.65 -4.73
CA THR A 38 0.64 2.36 -4.65
C THR A 38 0.28 1.78 -3.29
N TYR A 39 -0.74 2.33 -2.66
CA TYR A 39 -1.37 1.76 -1.46
C TYR A 39 -2.55 0.90 -1.86
N TRP A 40 -2.72 -0.22 -1.15
CA TRP A 40 -3.77 -1.19 -1.36
C TRP A 40 -4.55 -1.42 -0.06
N VAL A 41 -5.87 -1.41 -0.18
CA VAL A 41 -6.80 -1.77 0.89
C VAL A 41 -7.63 -2.95 0.41
N HIS A 42 -7.51 -4.09 1.09
CA HIS A 42 -8.40 -5.23 0.90
C HIS A 42 -9.39 -5.26 2.08
N TRP A 43 -10.62 -4.91 1.81
CA TRP A 43 -11.68 -4.86 2.80
C TRP A 43 -12.53 -6.13 2.73
N ASN A 44 -12.46 -6.95 3.79
CA ASN A 44 -13.38 -8.05 4.01
C ASN A 44 -14.64 -7.51 4.71
N VAL A 45 -15.68 -7.26 3.93
CA VAL A 45 -16.94 -6.65 4.39
C VAL A 45 -17.65 -7.57 5.40
N ASN A 46 -17.57 -8.89 5.20
CA ASN A 46 -18.25 -9.87 6.04
C ASN A 46 -17.63 -9.97 7.45
N GLU A 47 -16.31 -9.86 7.53
CA GLU A 47 -15.57 -9.91 8.79
C GLU A 47 -15.30 -8.52 9.40
N GLN A 48 -15.71 -7.45 8.69
CA GLN A 48 -15.41 -6.06 9.06
C GLN A 48 -13.92 -5.83 9.35
N HIS A 49 -13.07 -6.46 8.54
CA HIS A 49 -11.63 -6.42 8.66
C HIS A 49 -10.99 -5.86 7.39
N VAL A 50 -9.88 -5.18 7.58
CA VAL A 50 -9.12 -4.53 6.53
C VAL A 50 -7.70 -5.06 6.57
N LEU A 51 -7.17 -5.38 5.39
CA LEU A 51 -5.75 -5.53 5.16
C LEU A 51 -5.25 -4.29 4.41
N PHE A 52 -4.23 -3.65 4.94
CA PHE A 52 -3.49 -2.58 4.28
C PHE A 52 -2.11 -3.09 3.86
N THR A 53 -1.73 -2.81 2.62
CA THR A 53 -0.39 -3.07 2.10
C THR A 53 0.00 -1.98 1.10
N TRP A 54 1.24 -1.98 0.67
CA TRP A 54 1.75 -1.06 -0.32
C TRP A 54 2.75 -1.77 -1.22
N GLU A 55 2.89 -1.28 -2.44
CA GLU A 55 3.92 -1.73 -3.37
C GLU A 55 4.65 -0.52 -3.92
N HIS A 56 5.97 -0.66 -4.07
CA HIS A 56 6.82 0.34 -4.67
C HIS A 56 7.55 -0.26 -5.87
N ALA A 57 7.38 0.32 -7.06
CA ALA A 57 8.07 -0.05 -8.31
C ALA A 57 9.56 0.33 -8.24
N ILE A 58 10.31 -0.33 -7.36
CA ILE A 58 11.69 0.02 -7.00
C ILE A 58 12.63 -0.11 -8.18
N GLY A 59 12.41 -1.07 -9.10
CA GLY A 59 13.21 -1.19 -10.32
C GLY A 59 13.10 0.04 -11.21
N GLU A 60 11.87 0.48 -11.50
CA GLU A 60 11.61 1.65 -12.33
C GLU A 60 12.09 2.93 -11.66
N TYR A 61 11.84 3.09 -10.35
CA TYR A 61 12.35 4.20 -9.56
C TYR A 61 13.89 4.28 -9.59
N MET A 62 14.60 3.17 -9.35
CA MET A 62 16.07 3.16 -9.37
C MET A 62 16.59 3.48 -10.78
N SER A 63 15.99 2.89 -11.81
CA SER A 63 16.32 3.16 -13.21
C SER A 63 16.14 4.64 -13.57
N ALA A 64 15.02 5.24 -13.18
CA ALA A 64 14.76 6.67 -13.36
C ALA A 64 15.76 7.57 -12.63
N ASN A 65 16.42 7.06 -11.59
CA ASN A 65 17.46 7.75 -10.82
C ASN A 65 18.90 7.36 -11.24
N GLY A 66 19.07 6.69 -12.39
CA GLY A 66 20.40 6.33 -12.94
C GLY A 66 21.09 5.17 -12.23
N LEU A 67 20.33 4.37 -11.47
CA LEU A 67 20.81 3.19 -10.75
C LEU A 67 20.29 1.91 -11.41
N GLN A 68 21.06 0.83 -11.32
CA GLN A 68 20.67 -0.47 -11.85
C GLN A 68 20.62 -1.51 -10.72
N ILE A 69 19.52 -2.25 -10.64
CA ILE A 69 19.42 -3.43 -9.79
C ILE A 69 19.96 -4.63 -10.57
N GLY A 70 21.04 -5.23 -10.06
CA GLY A 70 21.76 -6.34 -10.69
C GLY A 70 21.10 -7.72 -10.53
N ALA A 71 19.78 -7.83 -10.70
CA ALA A 71 19.10 -9.12 -10.75
C ALA A 71 18.98 -9.59 -12.21
N ASN A 72 19.30 -10.87 -12.46
CA ASN A 72 19.50 -11.43 -13.80
C ASN A 72 18.19 -11.75 -14.56
N GLU A 73 17.06 -11.18 -14.15
CA GLU A 73 15.76 -11.36 -14.81
C GLU A 73 15.03 -10.01 -14.91
N GLU A 74 14.53 -9.70 -16.11
CA GLU A 74 13.74 -8.52 -16.49
C GLU A 74 12.35 -8.49 -15.82
N LEU A 75 12.18 -9.09 -14.65
CA LEU A 75 10.93 -9.04 -13.90
C LEU A 75 10.72 -7.64 -13.35
N ASN A 76 9.49 -7.15 -13.38
CA ASN A 76 9.11 -5.92 -12.69
C ASN A 76 9.50 -6.05 -11.21
N GLN A 77 10.47 -5.27 -10.78
CA GLN A 77 10.99 -5.31 -9.42
C GLN A 77 10.15 -4.40 -8.54
N PHE A 78 9.42 -5.02 -7.63
CA PHE A 78 8.60 -4.34 -6.64
C PHE A 78 9.13 -4.60 -5.24
N LEU A 79 9.04 -3.57 -4.41
CA LEU A 79 9.27 -3.62 -2.98
C LEU A 79 7.90 -3.62 -2.28
N PHE A 80 7.77 -4.44 -1.25
CA PHE A 80 6.56 -4.58 -0.43
C PHE A 80 6.95 -4.49 1.06
N PRO A 81 6.00 -4.21 1.97
CA PRO A 81 6.26 -4.42 3.38
C PRO A 81 6.53 -5.90 3.64
N LYS A 82 7.38 -6.21 4.63
CA LYS A 82 7.64 -7.60 5.02
C LYS A 82 6.37 -8.30 5.53
N TYR A 83 5.46 -7.55 6.15
CA TYR A 83 4.19 -8.04 6.66
C TYR A 83 3.11 -7.01 6.36
N ASP A 84 1.99 -7.47 5.79
CA ASP A 84 0.81 -6.62 5.63
C ASP A 84 0.16 -6.33 6.98
N ALA A 85 -0.35 -5.11 7.12
CA ALA A 85 -1.10 -4.72 8.30
C ALA A 85 -2.55 -5.22 8.19
N ARG A 86 -3.09 -5.73 9.30
CA ARG A 86 -4.49 -6.14 9.39
C ARG A 86 -5.12 -5.47 10.60
N GLY A 87 -6.33 -4.97 10.42
CA GLY A 87 -7.04 -4.21 11.44
C GLY A 87 -8.54 -4.20 11.22
N PRO A 88 -9.29 -3.49 12.08
CA PRO A 88 -10.72 -3.32 11.91
C PRO A 88 -11.03 -2.47 10.67
N GLN A 89 -12.28 -2.54 10.22
CA GLN A 89 -12.87 -1.58 9.28
C GLN A 89 -12.95 -0.19 9.93
N ASP A 90 -11.82 0.50 9.97
CA ASP A 90 -11.65 1.81 10.57
C ASP A 90 -10.71 2.64 9.69
N ILE A 91 -11.14 3.83 9.29
CA ILE A 91 -10.32 4.71 8.48
C ILE A 91 -9.08 5.20 9.24
N ALA A 92 -9.16 5.35 10.56
CA ALA A 92 -8.02 5.76 11.37
C ALA A 92 -6.90 4.71 11.33
N PHE A 93 -7.26 3.41 11.26
CA PHE A 93 -6.30 2.34 11.03
C PHE A 93 -5.62 2.49 9.66
N VAL A 94 -6.38 2.72 8.59
CA VAL A 94 -5.81 2.90 7.24
C VAL A 94 -4.84 4.09 7.20
N VAL A 95 -5.22 5.25 7.77
CA VAL A 95 -4.36 6.43 7.83
C VAL A 95 -3.08 6.15 8.63
N GLN A 96 -3.19 5.50 9.78
CA GLN A 96 -2.03 5.14 10.59
C GLN A 96 -1.05 4.23 9.84
N GLU A 97 -1.55 3.28 9.05
CA GLU A 97 -0.69 2.39 8.27
C GLU A 97 -0.08 3.08 7.04
N MET A 98 -0.76 4.09 6.46
CA MET A 98 -0.16 4.98 5.46
C MET A 98 1.02 5.75 6.05
N ASP A 99 0.84 6.40 7.21
CA ASP A 99 1.91 7.14 7.89
C ASP A 99 3.11 6.22 8.21
N ARG A 100 2.83 5.00 8.70
CA ARG A 100 3.89 4.00 8.96
C ARG A 100 4.62 3.58 7.69
N ALA A 101 3.92 3.44 6.57
CA ALA A 101 4.54 3.11 5.29
C ALA A 101 5.48 4.23 4.84
N GLU A 102 5.05 5.49 4.97
CA GLU A 102 5.86 6.67 4.64
C GLU A 102 7.09 6.77 5.53
N ASP A 103 6.94 6.60 6.84
CA ASP A 103 8.06 6.58 7.79
C ASP A 103 9.08 5.49 7.46
N MET A 104 8.61 4.28 7.14
CA MET A 104 9.48 3.16 6.77
C MET A 104 10.25 3.43 5.47
N LEU A 105 9.58 3.99 4.46
CA LEU A 105 10.23 4.33 3.19
C LEU A 105 11.22 5.49 3.35
N HIS A 106 10.91 6.50 4.17
CA HIS A 106 11.83 7.60 4.50
C HIS A 106 13.08 7.12 5.25
N GLN A 107 12.99 6.02 6.00
CA GLN A 107 14.14 5.43 6.70
C GLN A 107 15.10 4.68 5.76
N VAL A 108 14.71 4.39 4.52
CA VAL A 108 15.58 3.74 3.55
C VAL A 108 16.68 4.70 3.11
N ASN A 109 17.83 4.58 3.77
CA ASN A 109 19.03 5.32 3.43
C ASN A 109 20.06 4.38 2.78
N LEU A 110 20.30 4.56 1.49
CA LEU A 110 21.26 3.75 0.72
C LEU A 110 22.72 3.96 1.14
N LEU A 111 23.01 4.94 2.00
CA LEU A 111 24.32 5.20 2.58
C LEU A 111 24.43 4.77 4.05
N ALA A 112 23.37 4.18 4.62
CA ALA A 112 23.40 3.69 5.99
C ALA A 112 24.35 2.49 6.10
N GLY A 113 25.55 2.75 6.66
CA GLY A 113 26.53 1.76 7.05
C GLY A 113 26.79 1.86 8.55
N THR A 114 26.80 0.70 9.22
CA THR A 114 27.11 0.53 10.64
C THR A 114 28.39 1.28 11.03
N SER A 115 28.24 2.34 11.81
CA SER A 115 29.32 2.83 12.68
C SER A 115 29.53 1.84 13.82
#